data_AF-A0A4P8JZ35-F1
#
_entry.id   AF-A0A4P8JZ35-F1
#
_cell.length_a   1.000
_cell.length_b   1.000
_cell.length_c   1.000
_cell.angle_alpha   90.00
_cell.angle_beta   90.00
_cell.angle_gamma   90.00
#
_symmetry.space_group_name_H-M   'P 1'
#
loop_
_entity.id
_entity.type
_entity.pdbx_description
1 polymer ?
#
loop_
_entity_poly.entity_id
_entity_poly.type
_entity_poly.pdbx_seq_one_letter_code
_entity_poly.pdbx_strand_id
1 'polypeptide(L)'
;MSELQLGVVEYLILRGVTIEDRTSHPSIDVFSTDRELLRAYDDLLGWLSNGIRLYKDSDTTTKRLNDVYAISTIPHPELENYAEGSTSVKSLSNSCLKATIITAGTFVGDLFGSLQIDLRGWDVDSDRFADMLADRGYDTVSYDGDGYARNSPTHRYHYSDDVLVLEHYDAMNLLDEIDLSLETVAEPI
;
A
#
# COMPACT_ATOMS: atom_id res chain seq x y z
N MET A 1 -2.96 -17.87 -8.84
CA MET A 1 -2.01 -17.00 -8.11
C MET A 1 -1.83 -17.53 -6.68
N SER A 2 -0.67 -17.36 -6.04
CA SER A 2 -0.51 -17.65 -4.60
C SER A 2 -1.09 -16.52 -3.74
N GLU A 3 -1.33 -16.78 -2.46
CA GLU A 3 -1.82 -15.74 -1.52
C GLU A 3 -0.86 -14.53 -1.43
N LEU A 4 0.45 -14.80 -1.41
CA LEU A 4 1.47 -13.75 -1.41
C LEU A 4 1.42 -12.90 -2.68
N GLN A 5 1.33 -13.55 -3.85
CA GLN A 5 1.24 -12.87 -5.14
C GLN A 5 -0.04 -12.03 -5.23
N LEU A 6 -1.17 -12.56 -4.76
CA LEU A 6 -2.43 -11.83 -4.69
C LEU A 6 -2.32 -10.61 -3.80
N GLY A 7 -1.73 -10.75 -2.61
CA GLY A 7 -1.54 -9.63 -1.70
C GLY A 7 -0.65 -8.53 -2.26
N VAL A 8 0.38 -8.88 -3.03
CA VAL A 8 1.21 -7.90 -3.75
C VAL A 8 0.39 -7.19 -4.84
N VAL A 9 -0.43 -7.92 -5.59
CA VAL A 9 -1.31 -7.32 -6.60
C VAL A 9 -2.30 -6.34 -5.97
N GLU A 10 -2.99 -6.75 -4.91
CA GLU A 10 -3.94 -5.90 -4.18
C GLU A 10 -3.24 -4.65 -3.63
N TYR A 11 -2.07 -4.79 -3.03
CA TYR A 11 -1.27 -3.67 -2.55
C TYR A 11 -0.91 -2.69 -3.68
N LEU A 12 -0.49 -3.19 -4.85
CA LEU A 12 -0.18 -2.35 -6.01
C LEU A 12 -1.41 -1.61 -6.53
N ILE A 13 -2.58 -2.25 -6.52
CA ILE A 13 -3.85 -1.61 -6.91
C ILE A 13 -4.18 -0.47 -5.94
N LEU A 14 -4.10 -0.70 -4.61
CA LEU A 14 -4.33 0.35 -3.61
C LEU A 14 -3.37 1.54 -3.76
N ARG A 15 -2.13 1.28 -4.21
CA ARG A 15 -1.12 2.29 -4.54
C ARG A 15 -1.41 3.06 -5.83
N GLY A 16 -2.44 2.70 -6.58
CA GLY A 16 -2.84 3.36 -7.83
C GLY A 16 -2.21 2.78 -9.09
N VAL A 17 -1.69 1.55 -9.04
CA VAL A 17 -1.21 0.91 -10.26
C VAL A 17 -2.37 0.61 -11.20
N THR A 18 -2.21 0.99 -12.46
CA THR A 18 -3.21 0.76 -13.51
C THR A 18 -3.19 -0.69 -13.98
N ILE A 19 -4.39 -1.27 -14.09
CA ILE A 19 -4.63 -2.54 -14.77
C ILE A 19 -4.98 -2.22 -16.22
N GLU A 20 -4.18 -2.70 -17.15
CA GLU A 20 -4.43 -2.56 -18.58
C GLU A 20 -5.13 -3.79 -19.13
N ASP A 21 -6.28 -3.58 -19.77
CA ASP A 21 -6.94 -4.61 -20.56
C ASP A 21 -6.09 -4.99 -21.77
N ARG A 22 -5.61 -6.25 -21.80
CA ARG A 22 -4.97 -6.84 -22.98
C ARG A 22 -5.94 -7.80 -23.65
N THR A 23 -5.69 -8.11 -24.93
CA THR A 23 -6.57 -8.91 -25.79
C THR A 23 -6.97 -10.30 -25.27
N SER A 24 -6.28 -10.84 -24.26
CA SER A 24 -6.61 -12.13 -23.66
C SER A 24 -7.10 -12.02 -22.22
N HIS A 25 -6.35 -11.30 -21.37
CA HIS A 25 -6.65 -11.06 -19.96
C HIS A 25 -5.99 -9.72 -19.56
N PRO A 26 -6.39 -9.09 -18.43
CA PRO A 26 -5.73 -7.88 -17.97
C PRO A 26 -4.29 -8.11 -17.51
N SER A 27 -3.47 -7.06 -17.50
CA SER A 27 -2.09 -7.03 -17.02
C SER A 27 -1.81 -5.80 -16.16
N ILE A 28 -0.75 -5.83 -15.35
CA ILE A 28 -0.34 -4.74 -14.46
C ILE A 28 0.95 -4.14 -14.99
N ASP A 29 1.01 -2.81 -15.06
CA ASP A 29 2.20 -2.03 -15.41
C ASP A 29 2.63 -1.16 -14.22
N VAL A 30 3.76 -1.49 -13.60
CA VAL A 30 4.29 -0.74 -12.45
C VAL A 30 5.46 0.13 -12.91
N PHE A 31 5.40 1.43 -12.59
CA PHE A 31 6.44 2.41 -12.86
C PHE A 31 7.06 2.90 -11.55
N SER A 32 8.39 3.00 -11.50
CA SER A 32 9.09 3.51 -10.32
C SER A 32 10.44 4.11 -10.70
N THR A 33 10.88 5.11 -9.93
CA THR A 33 12.28 5.57 -9.97
C THR A 33 13.21 4.72 -9.11
N ASP A 34 12.65 3.91 -8.20
CA ASP A 34 13.37 2.94 -7.38
C ASP A 34 13.41 1.58 -8.08
N ARG A 35 14.61 1.21 -8.54
CA ARG A 35 14.86 -0.05 -9.23
C ARG A 35 14.89 -1.25 -8.29
N GLU A 36 15.33 -1.08 -7.05
CA GLU A 36 15.38 -2.19 -6.08
C GLU A 36 13.96 -2.55 -5.63
N LEU A 37 13.07 -1.57 -5.50
CA LEU A 37 11.64 -1.81 -5.28
C LEU A 37 11.04 -2.69 -6.39
N LEU A 38 11.33 -2.37 -7.66
CA LEU A 38 10.85 -3.18 -8.78
C LEU A 38 11.45 -4.60 -8.80
N ARG A 39 12.67 -4.79 -8.29
CA ARG A 39 13.26 -6.14 -8.12
C ARG A 39 12.53 -6.93 -7.06
N ALA A 40 12.19 -6.30 -5.94
CA ALA A 40 11.41 -6.96 -4.89
C ALA A 40 10.04 -7.41 -5.45
N TYR A 41 9.37 -6.59 -6.26
CA TYR A 41 8.13 -7.01 -6.92
C TYR A 41 8.35 -8.12 -7.95
N ASP A 42 9.44 -8.12 -8.71
CA ASP A 42 9.81 -9.21 -9.62
C ASP A 42 9.97 -10.53 -8.87
N ASP A 43 10.74 -10.53 -7.77
CA ASP A 43 10.99 -11.72 -6.95
C ASP A 43 9.71 -12.25 -6.30
N LEU A 44 8.81 -11.36 -5.85
CA LEU A 44 7.54 -11.73 -5.20
C LEU A 44 6.48 -12.21 -6.19
N LEU A 45 6.37 -11.55 -7.34
CA LEU A 45 5.41 -11.93 -8.37
C LEU A 45 5.92 -13.17 -9.10
N GLY A 46 7.09 -13.15 -9.71
CA GLY A 46 7.69 -14.30 -10.42
C GLY A 46 7.04 -14.64 -11.77
N TRP A 47 6.11 -13.80 -12.27
CA TRP A 47 5.43 -13.95 -13.57
C TRP A 47 5.41 -12.63 -14.35
N LEU A 48 6.54 -11.91 -14.37
CA LEU A 48 6.68 -10.74 -15.22
C LEU A 48 6.79 -11.14 -16.70
N SER A 49 6.16 -10.36 -17.58
CA SER A 49 6.29 -10.53 -19.03
C SER A 49 7.61 -9.97 -19.56
N ASN A 50 8.28 -9.12 -18.77
CA ASN A 50 9.59 -8.57 -19.06
C ASN A 50 10.38 -8.36 -17.77
N GLY A 51 11.71 -8.45 -17.85
CA GLY A 51 12.58 -7.92 -16.79
C GLY A 51 12.48 -6.39 -16.70
N ILE A 52 12.97 -5.83 -15.59
CA ILE A 52 12.96 -4.38 -15.32
C ILE A 52 13.59 -3.61 -16.49
N ARG A 53 12.78 -2.76 -17.14
CA ARG A 53 13.18 -1.96 -18.30
C ARG A 53 13.24 -0.48 -17.94
N LEU A 54 14.17 0.26 -18.55
CA LEU A 54 14.16 1.72 -18.49
C LEU A 54 13.00 2.23 -19.34
N TYR A 55 12.07 2.94 -18.72
CA TYR A 55 10.96 3.61 -19.39
C TYR A 55 11.44 4.96 -19.93
N LYS A 56 11.42 5.11 -21.25
CA LYS A 56 11.72 6.37 -21.92
C LYS A 56 10.46 6.85 -22.62
N ASP A 57 9.81 7.85 -22.05
CA ASP A 57 8.75 8.56 -22.73
C ASP A 57 9.35 9.49 -23.79
N SER A 58 8.80 9.48 -25.00
CA SER A 58 9.21 10.32 -26.13
C SER A 58 9.16 11.82 -25.82
N ASP A 59 8.35 12.27 -24.86
CA ASP A 59 8.26 13.68 -24.46
C ASP A 59 9.31 14.14 -23.43
N THR A 60 10.09 13.20 -22.87
CA THR A 60 11.07 13.49 -21.81
C THR A 60 12.47 13.85 -22.31
N THR A 61 12.71 13.89 -23.63
CA THR A 61 14.02 14.26 -24.20
C THR A 61 14.52 15.67 -23.85
N THR A 62 13.69 16.52 -23.22
CA THR A 62 14.02 17.94 -22.97
C THR A 62 14.24 18.35 -21.52
N LYS A 63 14.09 17.47 -20.52
CA LYS A 63 14.49 17.76 -19.13
C LYS A 63 15.08 16.53 -18.48
N ARG A 64 16.15 16.72 -17.70
CA ARG A 64 16.79 15.71 -16.84
C ARG A 64 15.78 15.20 -15.79
N LEU A 65 14.83 14.37 -16.20
CA LEU A 65 14.01 13.58 -15.30
C LEU A 65 14.83 12.37 -14.86
N ASN A 66 14.65 11.97 -13.61
CA ASN A 66 15.25 10.74 -13.09
C ASN A 66 14.86 9.57 -13.99
N ASP A 67 15.77 8.60 -14.13
CA ASP A 67 15.49 7.36 -14.86
C ASP A 67 14.25 6.69 -14.23
N VAL A 68 13.17 6.57 -15.00
CA VAL A 68 11.96 5.83 -14.60
C VAL A 68 12.10 4.41 -15.15
N TYR A 69 11.86 3.42 -14.31
CA TYR A 69 11.87 2.01 -14.67
C TYR A 69 10.45 1.46 -14.66
N ALA A 70 10.23 0.40 -15.43
CA ALA A 70 8.94 -0.27 -15.51
C ALA A 70 9.07 -1.80 -15.48
N ILE A 71 8.07 -2.44 -14.92
CA ILE A 71 7.80 -3.89 -15.05
C ILE A 71 6.36 -4.08 -15.53
N SER A 72 6.13 -5.16 -16.27
CA SER A 72 4.80 -5.56 -16.72
C SER A 72 4.58 -7.02 -16.32
N THR A 73 3.39 -7.36 -15.83
CA THR A 73 3.03 -8.76 -15.56
C THR A 73 2.63 -9.48 -16.84
N ILE A 74 2.65 -10.81 -16.83
CA ILE A 74 1.99 -11.62 -17.88
C ILE A 74 0.47 -11.46 -17.71
N PRO A 75 -0.34 -11.30 -18.78
CA PRO A 75 -1.80 -11.29 -18.66
C PRO A 75 -2.36 -12.46 -17.85
N HIS A 76 -3.23 -12.20 -16.88
CA HIS A 76 -3.71 -13.24 -15.95
C HIS A 76 -5.22 -13.15 -15.68
N PRO A 77 -5.99 -14.25 -15.76
CA PRO A 77 -7.45 -14.24 -15.64
C PRO A 77 -7.94 -13.73 -14.28
N GLU A 78 -7.21 -14.01 -13.19
CA GLU A 78 -7.60 -13.50 -11.85
C GLU A 78 -7.59 -11.96 -11.75
N LEU A 79 -6.92 -11.25 -12.68
CA LEU A 79 -6.94 -9.78 -12.73
C LEU A 79 -8.25 -9.21 -13.28
N GLU A 80 -9.11 -10.03 -13.91
CA GLU A 80 -10.43 -9.59 -14.41
C GLU A 80 -11.32 -9.05 -13.30
N ASN A 81 -11.17 -9.57 -12.07
CA ASN A 81 -11.91 -9.09 -10.90
C ASN A 81 -11.54 -7.67 -10.49
N TYR A 82 -10.43 -7.14 -11.01
CA TYR A 82 -9.87 -5.84 -10.65
C TYR A 82 -9.88 -4.85 -11.82
N ALA A 83 -10.31 -5.27 -13.01
CA ALA A 83 -10.32 -4.45 -14.23
C ALA A 83 -11.30 -3.24 -14.15
N GLU A 84 -12.23 -3.24 -13.19
CA GLU A 84 -13.19 -2.14 -12.99
C GLU A 84 -12.57 -0.86 -12.40
N GLY A 85 -11.27 -0.85 -12.07
CA GLY A 85 -10.53 0.34 -11.66
C GLY A 85 -9.61 0.12 -10.46
N SER A 86 -8.86 1.16 -10.10
CA SER A 86 -7.80 1.15 -9.08
C SER A 86 -8.28 1.06 -7.62
N THR A 87 -9.60 1.09 -7.37
CA THR A 87 -10.22 0.88 -6.04
C THR A 87 -10.99 -0.45 -5.93
N SER A 88 -10.77 -1.36 -6.87
CA SER A 88 -11.51 -2.63 -6.99
C SER A 88 -11.21 -3.65 -5.88
N VAL A 89 -10.20 -3.43 -5.05
CA VAL A 89 -9.94 -4.26 -3.87
C VAL A 89 -11.10 -4.11 -2.88
N LYS A 90 -11.77 -5.22 -2.58
CA LYS A 90 -12.96 -5.27 -1.70
C LYS A 90 -12.66 -5.74 -0.28
N SER A 91 -11.56 -6.46 -0.10
CA SER A 91 -11.10 -6.92 1.20
C SER A 91 -9.59 -7.03 1.18
N LEU A 92 -8.94 -6.81 2.33
CA LEU A 92 -7.50 -6.89 2.46
C LEU A 92 -7.11 -8.33 2.75
N SER A 93 -6.29 -8.96 1.90
CA SER A 93 -5.56 -10.17 2.30
C SER A 93 -4.49 -9.84 3.36
N ASN A 94 -4.05 -10.82 4.16
CA ASN A 94 -3.02 -10.59 5.18
C ASN A 94 -1.72 -10.11 4.55
N SER A 95 -1.37 -10.62 3.36
CA SER A 95 -0.17 -10.19 2.62
C SER A 95 -0.28 -8.74 2.13
N CYS A 96 -1.45 -8.33 1.60
CA CYS A 96 -1.72 -6.94 1.20
C CYS A 96 -1.64 -5.99 2.39
N LEU A 97 -2.31 -6.34 3.48
CA LEU A 97 -2.32 -5.56 4.70
C LEU A 97 -0.91 -5.42 5.29
N LYS A 98 -0.14 -6.52 5.38
CA LYS A 98 1.26 -6.48 5.83
C LYS A 98 2.11 -5.53 5.00
N ALA A 99 2.05 -5.62 3.67
CA ALA A 99 2.78 -4.72 2.77
C ALA A 99 2.34 -3.25 2.95
N THR A 100 1.05 -3.03 3.17
CA THR A 100 0.48 -1.71 3.43
C THR A 100 1.02 -1.13 4.73
N ILE A 101 0.96 -1.88 5.84
CA ILE A 101 1.45 -1.45 7.15
C ILE A 101 2.98 -1.23 7.14
N ILE A 102 3.76 -2.04 6.42
CA ILE A 102 5.21 -1.79 6.28
C ILE A 102 5.49 -0.46 5.56
N THR A 103 4.66 -0.09 4.58
CA THR A 103 4.90 1.08 3.73
C THR A 103 4.34 2.37 4.33
N ALA A 104 3.15 2.30 4.92
CA ALA A 104 2.35 3.45 5.35
C ALA A 104 2.15 3.48 6.88
N GLY A 105 2.48 2.40 7.59
CA GLY A 105 2.27 2.29 9.02
C GLY A 105 3.40 2.94 9.82
N THR A 106 3.04 3.62 10.90
CA THR A 106 3.96 4.08 11.93
C THR A 106 3.30 3.93 13.29
N PHE A 107 3.91 3.16 14.17
CA PHE A 107 3.48 3.03 15.54
C PHE A 107 4.09 4.13 16.39
N VAL A 108 3.24 4.92 17.02
CA VAL A 108 3.61 6.09 17.81
C VAL A 108 3.28 5.85 19.28
N GLY A 109 4.30 5.97 20.14
CA GLY A 109 4.19 5.84 21.59
C GLY A 109 4.86 4.60 22.17
N ASP A 110 5.23 4.67 23.45
CA ASP A 110 6.02 3.62 24.13
C ASP A 110 5.14 2.49 24.71
N LEU A 111 4.46 2.77 25.84
CA LEU A 111 3.71 1.77 26.63
C LEU A 111 2.26 1.61 26.15
N PHE A 112 1.66 2.69 25.66
CA PHE A 112 0.29 2.74 25.14
C PHE A 112 0.31 3.68 23.93
N GLY A 113 0.63 3.11 22.77
CA GLY A 113 0.72 3.82 21.50
C GLY A 113 -0.48 3.56 20.58
N SER A 114 -0.39 4.07 19.37
CA SER A 114 -1.35 3.78 18.30
C SER A 114 -0.61 3.54 16.99
N LEU A 115 -1.20 2.73 16.12
CA LEU A 115 -0.73 2.57 14.75
C LEU A 115 -1.38 3.64 13.88
N GLN A 116 -0.57 4.50 13.28
CA GLN A 116 -1.00 5.47 12.27
C GLN A 116 -0.73 4.88 10.90
N ILE A 117 -1.70 4.95 9.99
CA ILE A 117 -1.59 4.46 8.60
C ILE A 117 -1.77 5.65 7.67
N ASP A 118 -0.69 6.09 7.04
CA ASP A 118 -0.65 7.25 6.15
C ASP A 118 -0.87 6.85 4.68
N LEU A 119 -2.10 7.07 4.21
CA LEU A 119 -2.53 6.75 2.85
C LEU A 119 -2.45 7.97 1.91
N ARG A 120 -1.85 9.08 2.34
CA ARG A 120 -1.75 10.26 1.48
C ARG A 120 -0.98 9.94 0.20
N GLY A 121 -1.59 10.29 -0.94
CA GLY A 121 -1.03 10.02 -2.27
C GLY A 121 -1.17 8.57 -2.73
N TRP A 122 -1.92 7.74 -2.01
CA TRP A 122 -2.43 6.47 -2.50
C TRP A 122 -3.72 6.71 -3.30
N ASP A 123 -4.14 5.71 -4.07
CA ASP A 123 -5.39 5.82 -4.83
C ASP A 123 -6.61 5.38 -4.00
N VAL A 124 -6.40 4.51 -3.02
CA VAL A 124 -7.40 4.22 -2.00
C VAL A 124 -7.48 5.38 -1.01
N ASP A 125 -8.69 5.88 -0.77
CA ASP A 125 -8.96 6.86 0.28
C ASP A 125 -9.06 6.21 1.67
N SER A 126 -8.91 7.02 2.73
CA SER A 126 -8.91 6.49 4.10
C SER A 126 -10.24 5.88 4.51
N ASP A 127 -11.38 6.40 4.04
CA ASP A 127 -12.70 5.89 4.43
C ASP A 127 -12.92 4.48 3.86
N ARG A 128 -12.55 4.26 2.59
CA ARG A 128 -12.59 2.97 1.94
C ARG A 128 -11.68 1.96 2.62
N PHE A 129 -10.49 2.37 3.03
CA PHE A 129 -9.56 1.49 3.74
C PHE A 129 -10.04 1.18 5.16
N ALA A 130 -10.65 2.15 5.86
CA ALA A 130 -11.29 1.96 7.14
C ALA A 130 -12.43 0.93 7.07
N ASP A 131 -13.29 0.99 6.06
CA ASP A 131 -14.34 0.00 5.83
C ASP A 131 -13.76 -1.43 5.70
N MET A 132 -12.66 -1.58 4.95
CA MET A 132 -11.98 -2.88 4.79
C MET A 132 -11.34 -3.39 6.08
N LEU A 133 -10.89 -2.51 6.97
CA LEU A 133 -10.39 -2.87 8.30
C LEU A 133 -11.53 -3.23 9.26
N ALA A 134 -12.64 -2.49 9.20
CA ALA A 134 -13.84 -2.76 9.99
C ALA A 134 -14.45 -4.13 9.65
N ASP A 135 -14.44 -4.53 8.37
CA ASP A 135 -14.82 -5.87 7.93
C ASP A 135 -13.96 -6.98 8.55
N ARG A 136 -12.74 -6.64 9.00
CA ARG A 136 -11.82 -7.52 9.73
C ARG A 136 -11.93 -7.39 11.26
N GLY A 137 -12.83 -6.56 11.75
CA GLY A 137 -13.08 -6.34 13.18
C GLY A 137 -12.20 -5.26 13.82
N TYR A 138 -11.53 -4.42 13.02
CA TYR A 138 -10.72 -3.32 13.51
C TYR A 138 -11.45 -2.00 13.28
N ASP A 139 -11.84 -1.35 14.38
CA ASP A 139 -12.38 0.00 14.31
C ASP A 139 -11.23 1.00 14.19
N THR A 140 -11.32 1.88 13.20
CA THR A 140 -10.38 2.98 13.03
C THR A 140 -11.06 4.29 13.34
N VAL A 141 -10.32 5.23 13.93
CA VAL A 141 -10.78 6.61 14.09
C VAL A 141 -10.05 7.46 13.05
N SER A 142 -10.80 8.26 12.28
CA SER A 142 -10.20 9.32 11.48
C SER A 142 -9.66 10.38 12.44
N TYR A 143 -8.37 10.71 12.30
CA TYR A 143 -7.71 11.61 13.24
C TYR A 143 -8.21 13.06 13.06
N ASP A 144 -9.03 13.56 13.98
CA ASP A 144 -9.61 14.92 13.89
C ASP A 144 -8.64 16.05 14.30
N GLY A 145 -7.47 15.68 14.84
CA GLY A 145 -6.48 16.60 15.38
C GLY A 145 -6.47 16.70 16.91
N ASP A 146 -7.53 16.27 17.61
CA ASP A 146 -7.63 16.35 19.08
C ASP A 146 -7.92 14.99 19.76
N GLY A 147 -6.85 14.23 20.05
CA GLY A 147 -6.84 13.06 20.98
C GLY A 147 -6.40 11.75 20.32
N TYR A 148 -5.51 10.91 20.84
CA TYR A 148 -5.06 10.60 22.21
C TYR A 148 -3.55 10.84 22.46
N ALA A 149 -2.86 11.63 21.64
CA ALA A 149 -1.47 11.95 21.91
C ALA A 149 -1.36 13.00 23.03
N ARG A 150 -0.95 12.60 24.24
CA ARG A 150 -0.43 13.55 25.23
C ARG A 150 0.78 14.27 24.60
N ASN A 151 0.56 15.51 24.16
CA ASN A 151 1.55 16.56 23.91
C ASN A 151 3.00 16.07 23.68
N SER A 152 3.28 15.52 22.50
CA SER A 152 4.61 15.64 21.89
C SER A 152 4.53 16.70 20.79
N PRO A 153 5.52 17.60 20.66
CA PRO A 153 5.42 18.76 19.79
C PRO A 153 5.87 18.41 18.36
N THR A 154 5.15 17.56 17.63
CA THR A 154 5.44 17.34 16.20
C THR A 154 4.20 16.90 15.42
N HIS A 155 3.75 17.80 14.54
CA HIS A 155 2.77 17.65 13.46
C HIS A 155 1.28 17.64 13.86
N ARG A 156 0.60 18.75 13.54
CA ARG A 156 -0.87 18.87 13.52
C ARG A 156 -1.35 18.37 12.16
N TYR A 157 -2.12 17.30 12.12
CA TYR A 157 -2.75 16.79 10.90
C TYR A 157 -4.20 17.30 10.80
N HIS A 158 -4.66 17.57 9.58
CA HIS A 158 -5.97 18.15 9.26
C HIS A 158 -7.01 17.03 9.05
N TYR A 159 -8.30 17.30 9.25
CA TYR A 159 -9.39 16.31 9.06
C TYR A 159 -9.54 15.79 7.61
N SER A 160 -8.78 16.35 6.67
CA SER A 160 -8.70 15.92 5.27
C SER A 160 -7.43 15.12 4.98
N ASP A 161 -6.63 14.80 5.99
CA ASP A 161 -5.43 14.01 5.83
C ASP A 161 -5.87 12.53 5.86
N ASP A 162 -5.61 11.78 4.79
CA ASP A 162 -5.89 10.34 4.65
C ASP A 162 -5.02 9.50 5.60
N VAL A 163 -5.18 9.71 6.91
CA VAL A 163 -4.42 9.04 7.97
C VAL A 163 -5.41 8.37 8.92
N LEU A 164 -5.30 7.04 9.02
CA LEU A 164 -6.10 6.22 9.92
C LEU A 164 -5.35 5.94 11.20
N VAL A 165 -6.07 5.86 12.32
CA VAL A 165 -5.49 5.51 13.62
C VAL A 165 -6.19 4.29 14.20
N LEU A 166 -5.39 3.27 14.54
CA LEU A 166 -5.81 2.11 15.32
C LEU A 166 -5.28 2.25 16.74
N GLU A 167 -6.16 2.05 17.71
CA GLU A 167 -5.80 2.08 19.13
C GLU A 167 -4.84 0.95 19.50
N HIS A 168 -4.14 1.10 20.62
CA HIS A 168 -3.06 0.21 21.05
C HIS A 168 -3.35 -1.28 20.90
N TYR A 169 -4.45 -1.77 21.50
CA TYR A 169 -4.73 -3.21 21.53
C TYR A 169 -5.11 -3.75 20.15
N ASP A 170 -5.85 -2.97 19.38
CA ASP A 170 -6.23 -3.32 18.02
C ASP A 170 -5.02 -3.30 17.09
N ALA A 171 -4.13 -2.31 17.24
CA ALA A 171 -2.85 -2.27 16.55
C ALA A 171 -1.99 -3.50 16.89
N MET A 172 -1.88 -3.88 18.17
CA MET A 172 -1.10 -5.08 18.56
C MET A 172 -1.72 -6.37 18.02
N ASN A 173 -3.05 -6.50 18.05
CA ASN A 173 -3.76 -7.65 17.47
C ASN A 173 -3.56 -7.73 15.95
N LEU A 174 -3.67 -6.59 15.26
CA LEU A 174 -3.45 -6.50 13.82
C LEU A 174 -2.04 -6.93 13.43
N LEU A 175 -1.04 -6.42 14.16
CA LEU A 175 0.37 -6.72 13.92
C LEU A 175 0.67 -8.21 14.13
N ASP A 176 0.11 -8.82 15.19
CA ASP A 176 0.21 -10.28 15.42
C ASP A 176 -0.46 -11.08 14.30
N GLU A 177 -1.67 -10.69 13.90
CA GLU A 177 -2.45 -11.35 12.85
C GLU A 177 -1.72 -11.39 11.49
N ILE A 178 -1.01 -10.33 11.16
CA ILE A 178 -0.23 -10.22 9.91
C ILE A 178 1.25 -10.63 10.07
N ASP A 179 1.62 -11.19 11.24
CA ASP A 179 2.97 -11.65 11.55
C ASP A 179 4.03 -10.53 11.35
N LEU A 180 3.72 -9.32 11.82
CA LEU A 180 4.58 -8.14 11.71
C LEU A 180 5.01 -7.67 13.09
N SER A 181 6.32 -7.57 13.32
CA SER A 181 6.83 -7.10 14.60
C SER A 181 6.60 -5.60 14.78
N LEU A 182 6.32 -5.18 16.01
CA LEU A 182 6.21 -3.76 16.39
C LEU A 182 7.45 -2.95 15.97
N GLU A 183 8.64 -3.53 16.13
CA GLU A 183 9.92 -2.90 15.75
C GLU A 183 10.01 -2.53 14.28
N THR A 184 9.27 -3.22 13.40
CA THR A 184 9.26 -2.91 11.96
C THR A 184 8.55 -1.60 11.64
N VAL A 185 7.63 -1.17 12.51
CA VAL A 185 6.77 -0.01 12.30
C VAL A 185 6.93 1.06 13.37
N ALA A 186 7.73 0.83 14.40
CA ALA A 186 8.00 1.80 15.45
C ALA A 186 8.74 3.02 14.90
N GLU A 187 8.44 4.21 15.45
CA GLU A 187 9.25 5.40 15.16
C GLU A 187 10.73 5.15 15.47
N PRO A 188 11.66 5.60 14.60
CA PRO A 188 13.08 5.49 14.89
C PRO A 188 13.44 6.32 16.14
N ILE A 189 14.13 5.67 17.08
CA ILE A 189 14.63 6.25 18.34
C ILE A 189 15.73 7.30 18.09
#